data_AF-A0A094JDT1-F1
#
_entry.id   AF-A0A094JDT1-F1
#
_cell.length_a   1.000
_cell.length_b   1.000
_cell.length_c   1.000
_cell.angle_alpha   90.00
_cell.angle_beta   90.00
_cell.angle_gamma   90.00
#
_symmetry.space_group_name_H-M   'P 1'
#
loop_
_entity.id
_entity.type
_entity.pdbx_description
1 polymer ?
#
loop_
_entity_poly.entity_id
_entity_poly.type
_entity_poly.pdbx_seq_one_letter_code
_entity_poly.pdbx_strand_id
1 'polypeptide(L)'
;MQPAPILVNELHLAPELHRAVEQNQRGDFGLLLALLSQDARDWPQFHLQDGVATQTKLRAQLELPPAEKLLDNLAENPDVVDNSHTFLAQGASAFRLQQCLRPEALVIRGQHGLEYSEVIENLAPQTRQQLAHDAAFAMPEVPDFADQLAEQRMWLAQHQAA
;
A
#
# COMPACT_ATOMS: atom_id res chain seq x y z
N MET A 1 0.86 21.90 -8.83
CA MET A 1 0.29 21.76 -7.47
C MET A 1 1.45 21.69 -6.50
N GLN A 2 1.66 22.73 -5.68
CA GLN A 2 2.63 22.65 -4.59
C GLN A 2 2.04 21.73 -3.52
N PRO A 3 2.78 20.72 -3.00
CA PRO A 3 2.28 19.93 -1.89
C PRO A 3 2.07 20.85 -0.69
N ALA A 4 0.89 20.79 -0.09
CA ALA A 4 0.62 21.53 1.14
C ALA A 4 1.72 21.18 2.17
N PRO A 5 2.27 22.16 2.90
CA PRO A 5 3.30 21.89 3.89
C PRO A 5 2.74 20.88 4.90
N ILE A 6 3.45 19.77 5.07
CA ILE A 6 3.08 18.75 6.06
C ILE A 6 2.95 19.48 7.40
N LEU A 7 1.81 19.31 8.07
CA LEU A 7 1.57 19.90 9.38
C LEU A 7 2.44 19.16 10.40
N VAL A 8 3.65 19.68 10.61
CA VAL A 8 4.67 19.04 11.45
C VAL A 8 4.49 19.37 12.93
N ASN A 9 4.01 20.58 13.27
CA ASN A 9 3.99 21.09 14.64
C ASN A 9 2.86 22.11 14.85
N GLU A 10 2.42 22.25 16.10
CA GLU A 10 1.45 23.26 16.58
C GLU A 10 1.88 24.69 16.24
N LEU A 11 3.19 24.95 16.14
CA LEU A 11 3.74 26.26 15.75
C LEU A 11 3.31 26.69 14.34
N HIS A 12 3.08 25.75 13.42
CA HIS A 12 2.58 26.06 12.08
C HIS A 12 1.08 26.39 12.07
N LEU A 13 0.39 26.00 13.14
CA LEU A 13 -1.04 26.18 13.34
C LEU A 13 -1.38 27.39 14.21
N ALA A 14 -0.42 27.93 14.98
CA ALA A 14 -0.59 29.09 15.84
C ALA A 14 -1.32 30.29 15.19
N PRO A 15 -0.97 30.76 13.97
CA PRO A 15 -1.68 31.87 13.35
C PRO A 15 -3.12 31.52 12.93
N GLU A 16 -3.36 30.28 12.47
CA GLU A 16 -4.71 29.82 12.09
C GLU A 16 -5.60 29.56 13.31
N LEU A 17 -5.03 29.04 14.40
CA LEU A 17 -5.72 28.89 15.68
C LEU A 17 -6.10 30.25 16.27
N HIS A 18 -5.19 31.22 16.23
CA HIS A 18 -5.46 32.59 16.68
C HIS A 18 -6.62 33.20 15.88
N ARG A 19 -6.57 33.05 14.55
CA ARG A 19 -7.62 33.52 13.65
C ARG A 19 -8.97 32.85 13.91
N ALA A 20 -8.98 31.54 14.16
CA ALA A 20 -10.22 30.81 14.47
C ALA A 20 -10.85 31.26 15.80
N VAL A 21 -10.02 31.62 16.79
CA VAL A 21 -10.48 32.19 18.07
C VAL A 21 -11.03 33.61 17.87
N GLU A 22 -10.32 34.48 17.14
CA GLU A 22 -10.77 35.84 16.82
C GLU A 22 -12.09 35.85 16.04
N GLN A 23 -12.27 34.90 15.12
CA GLN A 23 -13.47 34.78 14.29
C GLN A 23 -14.59 33.94 14.94
N ASN A 24 -14.38 33.47 16.18
CA ASN A 24 -15.30 32.61 16.94
C ASN A 24 -15.74 31.33 16.17
N GLN A 25 -14.86 30.82 15.30
CA GLN A 25 -15.05 29.59 14.52
C GLN A 25 -14.61 28.38 15.35
N ARG A 26 -15.40 28.05 16.37
CA ARG A 26 -15.09 26.95 17.30
C ARG A 26 -14.96 25.58 16.63
N GLY A 27 -15.66 25.38 15.50
CA GLY A 27 -15.56 24.18 14.68
C GLY A 27 -14.17 24.00 14.07
N ASP A 28 -13.64 25.06 13.47
CA ASP A 28 -12.32 25.04 12.84
C ASP A 28 -11.21 24.90 13.88
N PHE A 29 -11.34 25.59 15.03
CA PHE A 29 -10.44 25.40 16.16
C PHE A 29 -10.39 23.94 16.64
N GLY A 30 -11.56 23.32 16.85
CA GLY A 30 -11.63 21.92 17.30
C GLY A 30 -11.07 20.94 16.29
N LEU A 31 -11.31 21.16 14.99
CA LEU A 31 -10.78 20.33 13.90
C LEU A 31 -9.25 20.43 13.81
N LEU A 32 -8.71 21.65 13.86
CA LEU A 32 -7.28 21.91 13.82
C LEU A 32 -6.54 21.25 15.01
N LEU A 33 -7.18 21.20 16.18
CA LEU A 33 -6.65 20.54 17.38
C LEU A 33 -6.75 19.00 17.27
N ALA A 34 -7.83 18.48 16.69
CA ALA A 34 -7.98 17.05 16.42
C ALA A 34 -6.93 16.53 15.41
N LEU A 35 -6.55 17.33 14.43
CA LEU A 35 -5.49 16.99 13.46
C LEU A 35 -4.09 16.90 14.08
N LEU A 36 -3.89 17.45 15.29
CA LEU A 36 -2.66 17.33 16.07
C LEU A 36 -2.66 16.09 16.98
N SER A 37 -3.82 15.47 17.23
CA SER A 37 -3.91 14.27 18.05
C SER A 37 -3.21 13.10 17.36
N GLN A 38 -2.22 12.53 18.03
CA GLN A 38 -1.57 11.28 17.63
C GLN A 38 -2.13 10.08 18.40
N ASP A 39 -3.23 10.25 19.15
CA ASP A 39 -3.83 9.15 19.89
C ASP A 39 -4.49 8.18 18.91
N ALA A 40 -3.96 6.96 18.84
CA ALA A 40 -4.52 5.89 18.02
C ALA A 40 -5.99 5.60 18.37
N ARG A 41 -6.45 5.93 19.58
CA ARG A 41 -7.85 5.73 20.00
C ARG A 41 -8.83 6.61 19.24
N ASP A 42 -8.38 7.73 18.68
CA ASP A 42 -9.24 8.62 17.90
C ASP A 42 -9.53 8.06 16.49
N TRP A 43 -8.79 7.04 16.04
CA TRP A 43 -8.95 6.54 14.68
C TRP A 43 -10.09 5.51 14.58
N PRO A 44 -10.94 5.59 13.54
CA PRO A 44 -12.07 4.68 13.36
C PRO A 44 -11.68 3.20 13.32
N GLN A 45 -10.49 2.87 12.82
CA GLN A 45 -9.99 1.50 12.68
C GLN A 45 -9.76 0.78 14.02
N PHE A 46 -9.53 1.51 15.11
CA PHE A 46 -9.35 0.92 16.44
C PHE A 46 -10.64 0.87 17.26
N HIS A 47 -11.72 1.45 16.74
CA HIS A 47 -13.06 1.22 17.23
C HIS A 47 -13.56 -0.12 16.67
N LEU A 48 -13.03 -1.21 17.20
CA LEU A 48 -13.57 -2.55 16.95
C LEU A 48 -15.00 -2.57 17.49
N GLN A 49 -15.99 -2.63 16.59
CA GLN A 49 -17.33 -3.04 16.98
C GLN A 49 -17.21 -4.46 17.55
N ASP A 50 -17.84 -4.72 18.70
CA ASP A 50 -17.80 -5.99 19.46
C ASP A 50 -18.34 -7.24 18.70
N GLY A 51 -18.47 -7.17 17.38
CA GLY A 51 -19.12 -8.13 16.51
C GLY A 51 -18.21 -8.97 15.62
N VAL A 52 -16.88 -9.01 15.80
CA VAL A 52 -15.96 -9.84 14.98
C VAL A 52 -16.38 -11.32 14.92
N ALA A 53 -17.05 -11.82 15.97
CA ALA A 53 -17.62 -13.17 15.98
C ALA A 53 -18.72 -13.41 14.92
N THR A 54 -19.31 -12.37 14.34
CA THR A 54 -20.47 -12.45 13.46
C THR A 54 -20.09 -12.92 12.06
N GLN A 55 -18.99 -12.42 11.48
CA GLN A 55 -18.64 -12.74 10.10
C GLN A 55 -18.27 -14.22 9.94
N THR A 56 -17.46 -14.77 10.84
CA THR A 56 -17.09 -16.20 10.84
C THR A 56 -18.31 -17.09 11.05
N LYS A 57 -19.21 -16.71 11.97
CA LYS A 57 -20.47 -17.45 12.20
C LYS A 57 -21.39 -17.41 10.98
N LEU A 58 -21.53 -16.26 10.32
CA LEU A 58 -22.35 -16.11 9.12
C LEU A 58 -21.78 -16.91 7.94
N ARG A 59 -20.46 -16.91 7.74
CA ARG A 59 -19.82 -17.72 6.68
C ARG A 59 -20.09 -19.20 6.87
N ALA A 60 -20.03 -19.68 8.12
CA ALA A 60 -20.37 -21.06 8.44
C ALA A 60 -21.85 -21.37 8.20
N GLN A 61 -22.76 -20.48 8.59
CA GLN A 61 -24.21 -20.65 8.36
C GLN A 61 -24.60 -20.66 6.88
N LEU A 62 -23.89 -19.89 6.07
CA LEU A 62 -24.12 -19.77 4.62
C LEU A 62 -23.31 -20.80 3.81
N GLU A 63 -22.60 -21.71 4.48
CA GLU A 63 -21.74 -22.73 3.84
C GLU A 63 -20.78 -22.13 2.81
N LEU A 64 -20.27 -20.92 3.09
CA LEU A 64 -19.38 -20.22 2.17
C LEU A 64 -18.01 -20.91 2.12
N PRO A 65 -17.35 -20.95 0.95
CA PRO A 65 -15.99 -21.45 0.81
C PRO A 65 -15.01 -20.68 1.72
N PRO A 66 -13.77 -21.19 1.93
CA PRO A 66 -12.75 -20.47 2.69
C PRO A 66 -12.59 -19.03 2.21
N ALA A 67 -12.27 -18.13 3.14
CA ALA A 67 -12.06 -16.72 2.80
C ALA A 67 -10.96 -16.61 1.74
N GLU A 68 -11.27 -15.86 0.69
CA GLU A 68 -10.36 -15.61 -0.40
C GLU A 68 -9.10 -14.93 0.14
N LYS A 69 -7.94 -15.45 -0.28
CA LYS A 69 -6.67 -14.79 -0.01
C LYS A 69 -6.67 -13.53 -0.86
N LEU A 70 -6.86 -12.37 -0.23
CA LEU A 70 -6.95 -11.10 -0.97
C LEU A 70 -5.71 -10.85 -1.81
N LEU A 71 -4.56 -11.32 -1.31
CA LEU A 71 -3.27 -10.89 -1.78
C LEU A 71 -2.22 -12.00 -1.67
N ASP A 72 -1.34 -12.10 -2.67
CA ASP A 72 -0.33 -13.16 -2.74
C ASP A 72 1.03 -12.65 -3.25
N ASN A 73 2.09 -13.32 -2.81
CA ASN A 73 3.47 -13.02 -3.19
C ASN A 73 3.96 -14.10 -4.16
N LEU A 74 4.17 -13.73 -5.42
CA LEU A 74 4.68 -14.64 -6.46
C LEU A 74 6.08 -15.20 -6.15
N ALA A 75 6.86 -14.54 -5.29
CA ALA A 75 8.17 -15.06 -4.88
C ALA A 75 8.06 -16.28 -3.94
N GLU A 76 6.95 -16.38 -3.21
CA GLU A 76 6.74 -17.40 -2.18
C GLU A 76 5.80 -18.51 -2.64
N ASN A 77 4.88 -18.20 -3.56
CA ASN A 77 3.92 -19.16 -4.06
C ASN A 77 4.29 -19.66 -5.48
N PRO A 78 4.73 -20.92 -5.62
CA PRO A 78 5.04 -21.51 -6.93
C PRO A 78 3.79 -21.89 -7.73
N ASP A 79 2.62 -21.99 -7.08
CA ASP A 79 1.39 -22.46 -7.70
C ASP A 79 0.62 -21.29 -8.32
N VAL A 80 1.11 -20.83 -9.47
CA VAL A 80 0.44 -19.82 -10.29
C VAL A 80 -0.66 -20.50 -11.13
N VAL A 81 -1.87 -19.94 -11.10
CA VAL A 81 -2.99 -20.44 -11.92
C VAL A 81 -2.83 -19.98 -13.36
N ASP A 82 -2.73 -20.93 -14.30
CA ASP A 82 -2.72 -20.62 -15.74
C ASP A 82 -4.13 -20.34 -16.27
N ASN A 83 -4.57 -19.09 -16.12
CA ASN A 83 -5.84 -18.62 -16.65
C ASN A 83 -5.89 -18.59 -18.19
N SER A 84 -4.73 -18.52 -18.85
CA SER A 84 -4.66 -18.42 -20.31
C SER A 84 -5.12 -19.71 -20.97
N HIS A 85 -4.74 -20.86 -20.39
CA HIS A 85 -5.16 -22.17 -20.87
C HIS A 85 -6.69 -22.33 -20.83
N THR A 86 -7.34 -22.00 -19.71
CA THR A 86 -8.81 -22.08 -19.61
C THR A 86 -9.49 -21.12 -20.58
N PHE A 87 -9.00 -19.90 -20.70
CA PHE A 87 -9.58 -18.91 -21.61
C PHE A 87 -9.50 -19.37 -23.07
N LEU A 88 -8.34 -19.89 -23.49
CA LEU A 88 -8.13 -20.38 -24.86
C LEU A 88 -8.94 -21.66 -25.16
N ALA A 89 -9.06 -22.58 -24.20
CA ALA A 89 -9.72 -23.86 -24.41
C ALA A 89 -11.25 -23.79 -24.28
N GLN A 90 -11.76 -23.00 -23.33
CA GLN A 90 -13.17 -23.04 -22.91
C GLN A 90 -13.88 -21.68 -23.03
N GLY A 91 -13.14 -20.62 -23.36
CA GLY A 91 -13.68 -19.29 -23.59
C GLY A 91 -13.98 -18.49 -22.33
N ALA A 92 -14.53 -17.29 -22.54
CA ALA A 92 -14.68 -16.26 -21.50
C ALA A 92 -15.74 -16.58 -20.42
N SER A 93 -16.73 -17.44 -20.71
CA SER A 93 -17.75 -17.84 -19.72
C SER A 93 -17.18 -18.84 -18.73
N ALA A 94 -16.43 -19.83 -19.22
CA ALA A 94 -15.75 -20.82 -18.40
C ALA A 94 -14.67 -20.19 -17.52
N PHE A 95 -13.88 -19.27 -18.07
CA PHE A 95 -12.91 -18.48 -17.30
C PHE A 95 -13.58 -17.70 -16.15
N ARG A 96 -14.68 -16.98 -16.43
CA ARG A 96 -15.41 -16.23 -15.40
C ARG A 96 -15.97 -17.14 -14.32
N LEU A 97 -16.55 -18.28 -14.70
CA LEU A 97 -17.04 -19.27 -13.74
C LEU A 97 -15.88 -19.80 -12.88
N GLN A 98 -14.73 -20.11 -13.48
CA GLN A 98 -13.56 -20.59 -12.75
C GLN A 98 -13.07 -19.54 -11.74
N GLN A 99 -13.02 -18.26 -12.11
CA GLN A 99 -12.69 -17.18 -11.16
C GLN A 99 -13.75 -17.02 -10.06
N CYS A 100 -15.04 -17.21 -10.36
CA CYS A 100 -16.06 -17.21 -9.31
C CYS A 100 -15.93 -18.40 -8.34
N LEU A 101 -15.45 -19.55 -8.80
CA LEU A 101 -15.32 -20.76 -7.99
C LEU A 101 -13.99 -20.83 -7.23
N ARG A 102 -12.92 -20.31 -7.83
CA ARG A 102 -11.55 -20.30 -7.30
C ARG A 102 -10.92 -18.96 -7.66
N PRO A 103 -11.27 -17.90 -6.90
CA PRO A 103 -10.71 -16.59 -7.15
C PRO A 103 -9.21 -16.60 -6.90
N GLU A 104 -8.47 -15.93 -7.76
CA GLU A 104 -7.03 -15.73 -7.60
C GLU A 104 -6.74 -14.50 -6.74
N ALA A 105 -5.72 -14.61 -5.90
CA ALA A 105 -5.28 -13.52 -5.07
C ALA A 105 -4.66 -12.39 -5.90
N LEU A 106 -4.83 -11.13 -5.46
CA LEU A 106 -4.17 -10.00 -6.09
C LEU A 106 -2.67 -10.06 -5.80
N VAL A 107 -1.85 -10.02 -6.85
CA VAL A 107 -0.40 -10.05 -6.68
C VAL A 107 0.10 -8.69 -6.21
N ILE A 108 0.82 -8.67 -5.09
CA ILE A 108 1.56 -7.48 -4.66
C ILE A 108 2.97 -7.58 -5.19
N ARG A 109 3.47 -6.50 -5.77
CA ARG A 109 4.82 -6.40 -6.33
C ARG A 109 5.74 -5.51 -5.48
N GLY A 110 5.34 -5.22 -4.25
CA GLY A 110 6.09 -4.40 -3.31
C GLY A 110 7.28 -5.16 -2.74
N GLN A 111 8.31 -4.42 -2.30
CA GLN A 111 9.48 -5.01 -1.63
C GLN A 111 9.18 -5.51 -0.21
N HIS A 112 8.01 -5.15 0.32
CA HIS A 112 7.59 -5.49 1.67
C HIS A 112 6.23 -6.19 1.65
N GLY A 113 6.03 -7.10 2.59
CA GLY A 113 4.73 -7.75 2.79
C GLY A 113 3.64 -6.74 3.18
N LEU A 114 2.39 -7.16 3.08
CA LEU A 114 1.24 -6.27 3.28
C LEU A 114 1.16 -5.64 4.65
N GLU A 115 1.39 -6.45 5.67
CA GLU A 115 1.29 -5.99 7.05
C GLU A 115 2.24 -4.81 7.25
N TYR A 116 3.40 -4.85 6.61
CA TYR A 116 4.36 -3.77 6.63
C TYR A 116 3.88 -2.55 5.83
N SER A 117 3.32 -2.72 4.63
CA SER A 117 2.77 -1.60 3.87
C SER A 117 1.57 -0.95 4.56
N GLU A 118 0.69 -1.73 5.17
CA GLU A 118 -0.46 -1.22 5.93
C GLU A 118 0.00 -0.44 7.15
N VAL A 119 1.02 -0.93 7.87
CA VAL A 119 1.62 -0.19 8.98
C VAL A 119 2.21 1.13 8.47
N ILE A 120 2.97 1.13 7.37
CA ILE A 120 3.51 2.37 6.78
C ILE A 120 2.39 3.33 6.38
N GLU A 121 1.35 2.84 5.72
CA GLU A 121 0.20 3.62 5.30
C GLU A 121 -0.64 4.16 6.46
N ASN A 122 -0.39 3.70 7.68
CA ASN A 122 -0.99 4.21 8.89
C ASN A 122 -0.02 5.08 9.72
N LEU A 123 1.28 5.09 9.44
CA LEU A 123 2.24 5.93 10.19
C LEU A 123 1.96 7.42 10.01
N ALA A 124 2.37 8.24 10.96
CA ALA A 124 2.39 9.69 10.79
C ALA A 124 3.23 10.09 9.56
N PRO A 125 2.86 11.15 8.82
CA PRO A 125 3.54 11.53 7.57
C PRO A 125 5.04 11.80 7.77
N GLN A 126 5.43 12.32 8.94
CA GLN A 126 6.83 12.55 9.31
C GLN A 126 7.61 11.23 9.41
N THR A 127 7.04 10.23 10.09
CA THR A 127 7.64 8.92 10.25
C THR A 127 7.74 8.19 8.91
N ARG A 128 6.74 8.33 8.03
CA ARG A 128 6.83 7.82 6.65
C ARG A 128 7.96 8.47 5.87
N GLN A 129 8.12 9.79 6.01
CA GLN A 129 9.17 10.53 5.31
C GLN A 129 10.57 10.13 5.82
N GLN A 130 10.74 9.94 7.13
CA GLN A 130 11.97 9.43 7.73
C GLN A 130 12.29 8.02 7.21
N LEU A 131 11.30 7.12 7.23
CA LEU A 131 11.45 5.76 6.74
C LEU A 131 11.80 5.70 5.24
N ALA A 132 11.18 6.57 4.44
CA ALA A 132 11.48 6.70 3.02
C ALA A 132 12.89 7.28 2.78
N HIS A 133 13.35 8.20 3.63
CA HIS A 133 14.70 8.74 3.56
C HIS A 133 15.73 7.66 3.90
N ASP A 134 15.50 6.88 4.95
CA ASP A 134 16.35 5.75 5.33
C ASP A 134 16.39 4.65 4.26
N ALA A 135 15.26 4.40 3.58
CA ALA A 135 15.19 3.46 2.45
C ALA A 135 15.90 3.99 1.19
N ALA A 136 15.85 5.30 0.93
CA ALA A 136 16.54 5.93 -0.20
C ALA A 136 18.07 5.83 -0.10
N PHE A 137 18.62 5.72 1.12
CA PHE A 137 20.06 5.51 1.33
C PHE A 137 20.57 4.12 0.91
N ALA A 138 19.69 3.17 0.57
CA ALA A 138 20.05 1.78 0.29
C ALA A 138 19.91 1.35 -1.17
N MET A 139 19.44 2.20 -2.09
CA MET A 139 19.47 1.84 -3.52
C MET A 139 20.81 2.25 -4.14
N PRO A 140 21.69 1.29 -4.52
CA PRO A 140 22.69 1.63 -5.52
C PRO A 140 21.94 2.12 -6.75
N GLU A 141 22.36 3.24 -7.32
CA GLU A 141 21.79 3.71 -8.58
C GLU A 141 21.98 2.58 -9.60
N VAL A 142 20.88 1.92 -9.94
CA VAL A 142 20.88 0.96 -11.04
C VAL A 142 21.10 1.82 -12.28
N PRO A 143 22.24 1.68 -13.00
CA PRO A 143 22.48 2.46 -14.20
C PRO A 143 21.32 2.23 -15.15
N ASP A 144 20.89 3.30 -15.83
CA ASP A 144 19.78 3.22 -16.80
C ASP A 144 20.05 2.09 -17.81
N PHE A 145 18.99 1.46 -18.32
CA PHE A 145 19.13 0.33 -19.23
C PHE A 145 19.95 0.69 -20.48
N ALA A 146 19.86 1.94 -20.92
CA ALA A 146 20.69 2.48 -22.00
C ALA A 146 22.18 2.46 -21.66
N ASP A 147 22.55 2.80 -20.42
CA ASP A 147 23.92 2.79 -19.92
C ASP A 147 24.46 1.35 -19.79
N GLN A 148 23.63 0.42 -19.29
CA GLN A 148 23.98 -1.00 -19.22
C GLN A 148 24.27 -1.61 -20.61
N LEU A 149 23.49 -1.22 -21.62
CA LEU A 149 23.71 -1.64 -23.01
C LEU A 149 24.98 -1.02 -23.61
N ALA A 150 25.28 0.23 -23.27
CA ALA A 150 26.51 0.89 -23.71
C ALA A 150 27.74 0.21 -23.11
N GLU A 151 27.72 -0.07 -21.81
CA GLU A 151 28.79 -0.81 -21.12
C GLU A 151 28.99 -2.21 -21.69
N GLN A 152 27.90 -2.96 -21.92
CA GLN A 152 27.99 -4.29 -22.51
C GLN A 152 28.62 -4.26 -23.92
N ARG A 153 28.26 -3.26 -24.75
CA ARG A 153 28.84 -3.07 -26.08
C ARG A 153 30.32 -2.71 -26.02
N MET A 154 30.72 -1.85 -25.08
CA MET A 154 32.12 -1.48 -24.87
C MET A 154 32.95 -2.69 -24.40
N TRP A 155 32.42 -3.50 -23.49
CA TRP A 155 33.07 -4.72 -23.01
C TRP A 155 33.30 -5.74 -24.12
N LEU A 156 32.28 -5.95 -24.97
CA LEU A 156 32.38 -6.83 -26.14
C LEU A 156 33.41 -6.33 -27.15
N ALA A 157 33.48 -5.02 -27.38
CA ALA A 157 34.45 -4.43 -28.30
C ALA A 157 35.90 -4.60 -27.80
N GLN A 158 36.13 -4.51 -26.49
CA GLN A 158 37.46 -4.73 -25.89
C GLN A 158 37.91 -6.20 -25.94
N HIS A 159 36.97 -7.14 -25.82
CA HIS A 159 37.27 -8.58 -25.86
C HIS A 159 37.33 -9.17 -27.28
N GLN A 160 36.86 -8.43 -28.29
CA GLN A 160 36.99 -8.82 -29.71
C GLN A 160 38.24 -8.25 -30.39
N ALA A 161 39.02 -7.40 -29.70
CA ALA A 161 40.22 -6.73 -30.24
C ALA A 161 41.55 -7.38 -29.81
N ALA A 162 41.50 -8.58 -29.20
CA ALA A 162 42.66 -9.41 -28.85
C ALA A 162 42.63 -10.72 -29.65
#